data_AF-A0A354SHI1-F1
#
_entry.id   AF-A0A354SHI1-F1
#
_cell.length_a   1.000
_cell.length_b   1.000
_cell.length_c   1.000
_cell.angle_alpha   90.00
_cell.angle_beta   90.00
_cell.angle_gamma   90.00
#
_symmetry.space_group_name_H-M   'P 1'
#
loop_
_entity.id
_entity.type
_entity.pdbx_description
1 polymer ?
#
loop_
_entity_poly.entity_id
_entity_poly.type
_entity_poly.pdbx_seq_one_letter_code
_entity_poly.pdbx_strand_id
1 'polypeptide(L)'
;MLLNNDSLGQWINGTIGKIRKFEPDDDGEEVIVAELDNGDTARISPYTWKIYRFFLKNEELRSEEVGSFRQYPVRLAFAVTIHKSQGKTFENVVIDVGRGTFAHGQMYVALSRCTSLDGIVLKQPLKKNHILMDWQVVKFLTNIQYAQAAKTLSREDKLKMIEAAILEKKNIEILYLKGQDEKSRRIVRPLFMGEMEYKGYPYLGLQAFCVTRQEKRIFNVDKILEIAEPEERGLLSDET
;
A
#
# COMPACT_ATOMS: atom_id res chain seq x y z
N MET A 1 -13.22 -7.00 -20.79
CA MET A 1 -13.43 -6.70 -19.35
C MET A 1 -14.85 -6.22 -19.17
N LEU A 2 -15.53 -6.76 -18.16
CA LEU A 2 -16.92 -6.45 -17.84
C LEU A 2 -17.03 -5.21 -16.94
N LEU A 3 -18.08 -4.42 -17.12
CA LEU A 3 -18.23 -3.07 -16.55
C LEU A 3 -19.32 -2.94 -15.48
N ASN A 4 -20.06 -4.00 -15.22
CA ASN A 4 -21.10 -4.10 -14.21
C ASN A 4 -20.95 -5.39 -13.40
N ASN A 5 -21.74 -5.51 -12.34
CA ASN A 5 -21.95 -6.78 -11.66
C ASN A 5 -23.18 -7.45 -12.27
N ASP A 6 -23.06 -8.73 -12.58
CA ASP A 6 -24.20 -9.52 -13.02
C ASP A 6 -25.15 -9.79 -11.85
N SER A 7 -26.46 -9.74 -12.09
CA SER A 7 -27.48 -10.03 -11.08
C SER A 7 -27.52 -11.51 -10.69
N LEU A 8 -27.12 -12.41 -11.60
CA LEU A 8 -27.03 -13.85 -11.33
C LEU A 8 -25.67 -14.26 -10.76
N GLY A 9 -24.76 -13.30 -10.56
CA GLY A 9 -23.44 -13.53 -9.98
C GLY A 9 -22.45 -14.22 -10.93
N GLN A 10 -22.74 -14.30 -12.22
CA GLN A 10 -21.84 -14.92 -13.21
C GLN A 10 -20.52 -14.14 -13.36
N TRP A 11 -20.54 -12.83 -13.10
CA TRP A 11 -19.35 -11.99 -13.08
C TRP A 11 -19.50 -10.77 -12.19
N ILE A 12 -18.36 -10.18 -11.85
CA ILE A 12 -18.26 -8.89 -11.19
C ILE A 12 -17.59 -7.84 -12.09
N ASN A 13 -17.78 -6.57 -11.76
CA ASN A 13 -17.15 -5.46 -12.47
C ASN A 13 -15.62 -5.62 -12.45
N GLY A 14 -15.04 -5.75 -13.63
CA GLY A 14 -13.61 -5.97 -13.79
C GLY A 14 -13.21 -7.37 -14.25
N THR A 15 -14.14 -8.34 -14.25
CA THR A 15 -13.90 -9.69 -14.78
C THR A 15 -13.39 -9.61 -16.21
N ILE A 16 -12.35 -10.38 -16.52
CA ILE A 16 -11.75 -10.41 -17.86
C ILE A 16 -12.20 -11.69 -18.55
N GLY A 17 -12.40 -11.59 -19.86
CA GLY A 17 -12.77 -12.72 -20.69
C GLY A 17 -12.42 -12.48 -22.15
N LYS A 18 -12.42 -13.56 -22.92
CA LYS A 18 -12.18 -13.59 -24.36
C LYS A 18 -13.51 -13.78 -25.06
N ILE A 19 -13.87 -12.86 -25.96
CA ILE A 19 -15.07 -12.98 -26.80
C ILE A 19 -14.87 -14.19 -27.72
N ARG A 20 -15.88 -15.07 -27.76
CA ARG A 20 -15.88 -16.29 -28.59
C ARG A 20 -16.78 -16.12 -29.82
N LYS A 21 -18.00 -15.62 -29.62
CA LYS A 21 -18.98 -15.43 -30.70
C LYS A 21 -20.05 -14.40 -30.30
N PHE A 22 -20.84 -14.00 -31.29
CA PHE A 22 -22.08 -13.25 -31.14
C PHE A 22 -23.21 -14.16 -31.60
N GLU A 23 -24.30 -14.21 -30.85
CA GLU A 23 -25.47 -15.00 -31.23
C GLU A 23 -26.76 -14.35 -30.70
N PRO A 24 -27.91 -14.57 -31.34
CA PRO A 24 -29.19 -14.08 -30.81
C PRO A 24 -29.60 -14.86 -29.55
N ASP A 25 -30.31 -14.19 -28.65
CA ASP A 25 -31.06 -14.83 -27.56
C ASP A 25 -32.47 -15.27 -28.00
N ASP A 26 -33.26 -15.76 -27.05
CA ASP A 26 -34.60 -16.29 -27.29
C ASP A 26 -35.57 -15.21 -27.82
N ASP A 27 -35.30 -13.94 -27.53
CA ASP A 27 -36.06 -12.77 -28.00
C ASP A 27 -35.50 -12.17 -29.30
N GLY A 28 -34.42 -12.77 -29.85
CA GLY A 28 -33.75 -12.33 -31.06
C GLY A 28 -32.79 -11.14 -30.88
N GLU A 29 -32.51 -10.73 -29.65
CA GLU A 29 -31.51 -9.70 -29.35
C GLU A 29 -30.10 -10.33 -29.40
N GLU A 30 -29.15 -9.64 -30.04
CA GLU A 30 -27.77 -10.13 -30.11
C GLU A 30 -27.12 -10.14 -28.72
N VAL A 31 -26.42 -11.23 -28.38
CA VAL A 31 -25.68 -11.37 -27.13
C VAL A 31 -24.23 -11.74 -27.40
N ILE A 32 -23.34 -11.28 -26.52
CA ILE A 32 -21.92 -11.59 -26.59
C ILE A 32 -21.65 -12.84 -25.76
N VAL A 33 -21.07 -13.87 -26.37
CA VAL A 33 -20.60 -15.06 -25.66
C VAL A 33 -19.10 -14.93 -25.42
N ALA A 34 -18.69 -14.95 -24.15
CA ALA A 34 -17.30 -14.84 -23.75
C ALA A 34 -16.90 -15.96 -22.79
N GLU A 35 -15.66 -16.42 -22.90
CA GLU A 35 -15.02 -17.27 -21.91
C GLU A 35 -14.30 -16.37 -20.89
N LEU A 36 -14.68 -16.50 -19.63
CA LEU A 36 -14.13 -15.75 -18.50
C LEU A 36 -12.79 -16.33 -18.05
N ASP A 37 -12.04 -15.56 -17.28
CA ASP A 37 -10.73 -15.94 -16.72
C ASP A 37 -10.79 -17.14 -15.77
N ASN A 38 -11.92 -17.36 -15.12
CA ASN A 38 -12.18 -18.55 -14.31
C ASN A 38 -12.53 -19.81 -15.13
N GLY A 39 -12.61 -19.71 -16.46
CA GLY A 39 -12.97 -20.79 -17.38
C GLY A 39 -14.46 -20.91 -17.68
N ASP A 40 -15.32 -20.14 -17.00
CA ASP A 40 -16.76 -20.18 -17.23
C ASP A 40 -17.15 -19.48 -18.53
N THR A 41 -18.28 -19.88 -19.11
CA THR A 41 -18.85 -19.20 -20.28
C THR A 41 -19.97 -18.26 -19.84
N ALA A 42 -19.88 -17.00 -20.24
CA ALA A 42 -20.87 -15.96 -19.96
C ALA A 42 -21.59 -15.52 -21.23
N ARG A 43 -22.92 -15.38 -21.13
CA ARG A 43 -23.77 -14.71 -22.12
C ARG A 43 -24.04 -13.28 -21.62
N ILE A 44 -23.62 -12.29 -22.40
CA ILE A 44 -23.62 -10.89 -21.98
C ILE A 44 -24.60 -10.11 -22.87
N SER A 45 -25.73 -9.71 -22.28
CA SER A 45 -26.74 -8.87 -22.92
C SER A 45 -26.49 -7.37 -22.67
N PRO A 46 -27.11 -6.47 -23.45
CA PRO A 46 -27.04 -5.04 -23.20
C PRO A 46 -27.54 -4.66 -21.80
N TYR A 47 -26.78 -3.81 -21.11
CA TYR A 47 -27.13 -3.28 -19.80
C TYR A 47 -27.54 -1.81 -19.90
N THR A 48 -28.51 -1.40 -19.09
CA THR A 48 -29.01 -0.02 -19.03
C THR A 48 -28.55 0.67 -17.75
N TRP A 49 -27.64 1.64 -17.87
CA TRP A 49 -27.29 2.55 -16.78
C TRP A 49 -28.30 3.68 -16.70
N LYS A 50 -28.77 3.97 -15.48
CA LYS A 50 -29.66 5.09 -15.19
C LYS A 50 -28.87 6.24 -14.57
N ILE A 51 -29.15 7.45 -15.01
CA ILE A 51 -28.54 8.68 -14.50
C ILE A 51 -29.55 9.31 -13.55
N TYR A 52 -29.14 9.52 -12.31
CA TYR A 52 -29.97 10.13 -11.28
C TYR A 52 -29.50 11.54 -10.97
N ARG A 53 -30.45 12.47 -10.84
CA ARG A 53 -30.22 13.79 -10.27
C ARG A 53 -30.76 13.81 -8.85
N PHE A 54 -29.91 14.19 -7.91
CA PHE A 54 -30.29 14.38 -6.51
C PHE A 54 -30.68 15.84 -6.27
N PHE A 55 -31.76 16.06 -5.53
CA PHE A 55 -32.26 17.37 -5.16
C PHE A 55 -32.90 17.35 -3.77
N LEU A 56 -32.89 18.49 -3.10
CA LEU A 56 -33.54 18.64 -1.80
C LEU A 56 -35.01 19.03 -1.99
N LYS A 57 -35.93 18.33 -1.33
CA LYS A 57 -37.35 18.69 -1.28
C LYS A 57 -37.86 18.50 0.13
N ASN A 58 -38.34 19.58 0.76
CA ASN A 58 -38.82 19.58 2.15
C ASN A 58 -37.78 19.00 3.13
N GLU A 59 -36.51 19.43 3.03
CA GLU A 59 -35.37 18.93 3.82
C GLU A 59 -35.03 17.43 3.62
N GLU A 60 -35.73 16.73 2.73
CA GLU A 60 -35.40 15.36 2.34
C GLU A 60 -34.58 15.34 1.05
N LEU A 61 -33.52 14.53 1.03
CA LEU A 61 -32.78 14.24 -0.20
C LEU A 61 -33.61 13.29 -1.07
N ARG A 62 -34.00 13.75 -2.25
CA ARG A 62 -34.71 12.96 -3.26
C ARG A 62 -33.86 12.78 -4.50
N SER A 63 -34.18 11.77 -5.29
CA SER A 63 -33.53 11.48 -6.57
C SER A 63 -34.57 11.24 -7.65
N GLU A 64 -34.32 11.77 -8.84
CA GLU A 64 -35.10 11.47 -10.04
C GLU A 64 -34.20 10.91 -11.15
N GLU A 65 -34.71 9.97 -11.94
CA GLU A 65 -34.04 9.49 -13.15
C GLU A 65 -34.16 10.58 -14.23
N VAL A 66 -33.02 11.10 -14.70
CA VAL A 66 -32.96 12.17 -15.71
C VAL A 66 -32.53 11.66 -17.09
N GLY A 67 -32.17 10.38 -17.19
CA GLY A 67 -31.80 9.75 -18.44
C GLY A 67 -31.25 8.35 -18.24
N SER A 68 -31.05 7.64 -19.34
CA SER A 68 -30.46 6.31 -19.34
C SER A 68 -29.54 6.10 -20.54
N PHE A 69 -28.62 5.16 -20.41
CA PHE A 69 -27.67 4.74 -21.44
C PHE A 69 -27.69 3.21 -21.51
N ARG A 70 -27.99 2.65 -22.69
CA ARG A 70 -28.04 1.19 -22.93
C ARG A 70 -26.89 0.76 -23.84
N GLN A 71 -26.07 -0.18 -23.37
CA GLN A 71 -24.92 -0.71 -24.10
C GLN A 71 -24.47 -2.04 -23.50
N TYR A 72 -23.74 -2.86 -24.26
CA TYR A 72 -23.05 -4.02 -23.69
C TYR A 72 -22.07 -3.57 -22.59
N PRO A 73 -22.07 -4.19 -21.41
CA PRO A 73 -21.18 -3.83 -20.31
C PRO A 73 -19.77 -4.39 -20.51
N VAL A 74 -19.19 -4.16 -21.70
CA VAL A 74 -17.87 -4.67 -22.08
C VAL A 74 -16.96 -3.54 -22.53
N ARG A 75 -15.66 -3.70 -22.26
CA ARG A 75 -14.59 -2.88 -22.84
C ARG A 75 -13.40 -3.74 -23.18
N LEU A 76 -12.67 -3.35 -24.23
CA LEU A 76 -11.35 -3.90 -24.52
C LEU A 76 -10.44 -3.80 -23.28
N ALA A 77 -9.67 -4.85 -23.06
CA ALA A 77 -8.93 -5.07 -21.82
C ALA A 77 -7.43 -5.38 -22.02
N PHE A 78 -6.90 -5.23 -23.24
CA PHE A 78 -5.46 -5.35 -23.50
C PHE A 78 -4.62 -4.34 -22.71
N ALA A 79 -5.20 -3.17 -22.46
CA ALA A 79 -4.62 -2.14 -21.60
C ALA A 79 -5.71 -1.55 -20.71
N VAL A 80 -5.36 -1.29 -19.45
CA VAL A 80 -6.23 -0.60 -18.49
C VAL A 80 -5.46 0.53 -17.84
N THR A 81 -6.14 1.62 -17.49
CA THR A 81 -5.50 2.67 -16.71
C THR A 81 -5.23 2.18 -15.29
N ILE A 82 -4.16 2.67 -14.67
CA ILE A 82 -3.81 2.33 -13.28
C ILE A 82 -5.02 2.54 -12.34
N HIS A 83 -5.75 3.65 -12.50
CA HIS A 83 -6.97 3.91 -11.72
C HIS A 83 -8.05 2.84 -11.91
N LYS A 84 -8.24 2.31 -13.13
CA LYS A 84 -9.24 1.26 -13.39
C LYS A 84 -8.75 -0.14 -13.00
N SER A 85 -7.45 -0.29 -12.70
CA SER A 85 -6.89 -1.51 -12.12
C SER A 85 -7.02 -1.59 -10.60
N GLN A 86 -7.41 -0.50 -9.92
CA GLN A 86 -7.53 -0.50 -8.46
C GLN A 86 -8.50 -1.59 -7.97
N GLY A 87 -8.05 -2.36 -6.97
CA GLY A 87 -8.80 -3.49 -6.44
C GLY A 87 -8.70 -4.78 -7.27
N LYS A 88 -7.95 -4.77 -8.38
CA LYS A 88 -7.72 -5.95 -9.22
C LYS A 88 -6.36 -6.58 -8.95
N THR A 89 -6.25 -7.87 -9.24
CA THR A 89 -5.02 -8.64 -9.13
C THR A 89 -4.77 -9.30 -10.49
N PHE A 90 -3.51 -9.28 -10.92
CA PHE A 90 -3.04 -9.86 -12.17
C PHE A 90 -1.80 -10.72 -11.89
N GLU A 91 -1.61 -11.76 -12.70
CA GLU A 91 -0.40 -12.58 -12.64
C GLU A 91 0.77 -11.92 -13.37
N ASN A 92 0.51 -11.27 -14.50
CA ASN A 92 1.50 -10.65 -15.35
C ASN A 92 1.01 -9.27 -15.81
N VAL A 93 1.86 -8.25 -15.73
CA VAL A 93 1.54 -6.88 -16.13
C VAL A 93 2.70 -6.21 -16.85
N VAL A 94 2.38 -5.45 -17.89
CA VAL A 94 3.28 -4.46 -18.47
C VAL A 94 2.87 -3.09 -17.97
N ILE A 95 3.73 -2.43 -17.21
CA ILE A 95 3.47 -1.11 -16.64
C ILE A 95 4.10 -0.04 -17.52
N ASP A 96 3.24 0.78 -18.11
CA ASP A 96 3.63 1.98 -18.86
C ASP A 96 3.16 3.23 -18.10
N VAL A 97 4.11 3.99 -17.56
CA VAL A 97 3.84 5.26 -16.88
C VAL A 97 4.04 6.48 -17.79
N GLY A 98 4.31 6.30 -19.09
CA GLY A 98 4.44 7.39 -20.05
C GLY A 98 5.40 8.49 -19.61
N ARG A 99 4.90 9.71 -19.35
CA ARG A 99 5.70 10.85 -18.88
C ARG A 99 5.98 10.86 -17.37
N GLY A 100 5.42 9.91 -16.64
CA GLY A 100 5.48 9.82 -15.18
C GLY A 100 4.09 9.71 -14.56
N THR A 101 4.05 9.46 -13.26
CA THR A 101 2.82 9.51 -12.47
C THR A 101 2.43 10.95 -12.15
N PHE A 102 1.13 11.17 -11.91
CA PHE A 102 0.58 12.49 -11.61
C PHE A 102 -0.23 12.53 -10.30
N ALA A 103 -0.52 11.37 -9.72
CA ALA A 103 -1.26 11.25 -8.47
C ALA A 103 -0.46 10.50 -7.40
N HIS A 104 -0.66 10.89 -6.13
CA HIS A 104 -0.07 10.21 -4.99
C HIS A 104 -0.47 8.72 -4.96
N GLY A 105 0.49 7.84 -4.67
CA GLY A 105 0.26 6.41 -4.59
C GLY A 105 0.02 5.70 -5.94
N GLN A 106 -0.08 6.41 -7.06
CA GLN A 106 -0.39 5.82 -8.36
C GLN A 106 0.62 4.74 -8.79
N MET A 107 1.92 4.99 -8.60
CA MET A 107 2.94 3.98 -8.91
C MET A 107 2.82 2.74 -8.01
N TYR A 108 2.56 2.97 -6.72
CA TYR A 108 2.34 1.87 -5.77
C TYR A 108 1.10 1.05 -6.15
N VAL A 109 0.01 1.69 -6.56
CA VAL A 109 -1.19 1.00 -7.06
C VAL A 109 -0.81 0.13 -8.24
N ALA A 110 -0.10 0.66 -9.23
CA ALA A 110 0.31 -0.09 -10.43
C ALA A 110 1.16 -1.33 -10.10
N LEU A 111 2.18 -1.16 -9.25
CA LEU A 111 3.07 -2.26 -8.84
C LEU A 111 2.33 -3.32 -8.02
N SER A 112 1.46 -2.89 -7.09
CA SER A 112 0.71 -3.80 -6.21
C SER A 112 -0.43 -4.56 -6.89
N ARG A 113 -0.67 -4.35 -8.20
CA ARG A 113 -1.67 -5.16 -8.92
C ARG A 113 -1.11 -6.51 -9.36
N CYS A 114 0.21 -6.68 -9.38
CA CYS A 114 0.84 -7.95 -9.73
C CYS A 114 1.07 -8.79 -8.49
N THR A 115 0.88 -10.12 -8.60
CA THR A 115 1.10 -11.06 -7.50
C THR A 115 2.57 -11.31 -7.20
N SER A 116 3.45 -11.14 -8.18
CA SER A 116 4.90 -11.34 -8.04
C SER A 116 5.68 -10.24 -8.75
N LEU A 117 6.95 -10.04 -8.34
CA LEU A 117 7.87 -9.14 -9.04
C LEU A 117 8.23 -9.66 -10.44
N ASP A 118 8.36 -10.98 -10.60
CA ASP A 118 8.68 -11.61 -11.88
C ASP A 118 7.58 -11.41 -12.93
N GLY A 119 6.33 -11.25 -12.49
CA GLY A 119 5.21 -10.91 -13.36
C GLY A 119 5.18 -9.45 -13.81
N ILE A 120 6.09 -8.59 -13.34
CA ILE A 120 6.11 -7.17 -13.67
C ILE A 120 7.15 -6.86 -14.75
N VAL A 121 6.69 -6.28 -15.85
CA VAL A 121 7.55 -5.67 -16.86
C VAL A 121 7.35 -4.16 -16.85
N LEU A 122 8.42 -3.40 -16.58
CA LEU A 122 8.39 -1.94 -16.71
C LEU A 122 8.78 -1.56 -18.13
N LYS A 123 7.91 -0.83 -18.85
CA LYS A 123 8.22 -0.38 -20.22
C LYS A 123 9.38 0.62 -20.26
N GLN A 124 9.63 1.32 -19.16
CA GLN A 124 10.77 2.21 -18.98
C GLN A 124 11.27 2.18 -17.53
N PRO A 125 12.55 2.53 -17.28
CA PRO A 125 13.10 2.55 -15.93
C PRO A 125 12.32 3.47 -14.99
N LEU A 126 12.09 3.00 -13.75
CA LEU A 126 11.45 3.79 -12.71
C LEU A 126 12.39 4.89 -12.21
N LYS A 127 11.88 6.12 -12.11
CA LYS A 127 12.59 7.27 -11.56
C LYS A 127 11.97 7.68 -10.23
N LYS A 128 12.76 8.29 -9.34
CA LYS A 128 12.28 8.76 -8.02
C LYS A 128 11.09 9.73 -8.13
N ASN A 129 11.07 10.58 -9.14
CA ASN A 129 9.96 11.53 -9.37
C ASN A 129 8.64 10.85 -9.77
N HIS A 130 8.65 9.56 -10.15
CA HIS A 130 7.43 8.78 -10.37
C HIS A 130 6.81 8.27 -9.05
N ILE A 131 7.51 8.40 -7.92
CA ILE A 131 7.05 7.96 -6.61
C ILE A 131 6.52 9.17 -5.86
N LEU A 132 5.23 9.45 -6.07
CA LEU A 132 4.53 10.53 -5.39
C LEU A 132 3.88 9.99 -4.12
N MET A 133 4.28 10.55 -2.98
CA MET A 133 3.74 10.22 -1.66
C MET A 133 2.94 11.39 -1.10
N ASP A 134 1.84 11.10 -0.40
CA ASP A 134 1.09 12.10 0.35
C ASP A 134 1.64 12.16 1.79
N TRP A 135 2.21 13.30 2.16
CA TRP A 135 2.80 13.51 3.48
C TRP A 135 1.77 13.44 4.62
N GLN A 136 0.50 13.73 4.37
CA GLN A 136 -0.55 13.58 5.38
C GLN A 136 -0.77 12.11 5.72
N VAL A 137 -0.77 11.24 4.70
CA VAL A 137 -0.89 9.78 4.88
C VAL A 137 0.35 9.23 5.59
N VAL A 138 1.55 9.69 5.22
CA VAL A 138 2.79 9.31 5.90
C VAL A 138 2.73 9.67 7.39
N LYS A 139 2.40 10.93 7.70
CA LYS A 139 2.28 11.41 9.08
C LYS A 139 1.24 10.63 9.87
N PHE A 140 0.09 10.35 9.28
CA PHE A 140 -0.97 9.54 9.89
C PHE A 140 -0.48 8.13 10.23
N LEU A 141 0.15 7.42 9.28
CA LEU A 141 0.67 6.08 9.50
C LEU A 141 1.80 6.05 10.54
N THR A 142 2.69 7.05 10.49
CA THR A 142 3.78 7.21 11.48
C THR A 142 3.20 7.40 12.89
N ASN A 143 2.17 8.24 13.05
CA ASN A 143 1.51 8.44 14.36
C ASN A 143 0.86 7.15 14.88
N ILE A 144 0.22 6.36 14.02
CA ILE A 144 -0.34 5.05 14.42
C ILE A 144 0.77 4.11 14.87
N GLN A 145 1.88 4.04 14.14
CA GLN A 145 3.01 3.19 14.52
C GLN A 145 3.64 3.62 15.84
N TYR A 146 3.72 4.93 16.12
CA TYR A 146 4.15 5.43 17.43
C TYR A 146 3.21 4.98 18.56
N ALA A 147 1.90 5.10 18.35
CA ALA A 147 0.91 4.65 19.34
C ALA A 147 0.95 3.13 19.55
N GLN A 148 1.26 2.35 18.52
CA GLN A 148 1.45 0.89 18.62
C GLN A 148 2.76 0.53 19.32
N ALA A 149 3.89 1.15 18.95
CA ALA A 149 5.19 0.92 19.58
C ALA A 149 5.18 1.28 21.07
N ALA A 150 4.46 2.34 21.46
CA ALA A 150 4.24 2.71 22.85
C ALA A 150 3.45 1.65 23.64
N LYS A 151 2.64 0.82 22.98
CA LYS A 151 1.93 -0.30 23.60
C LYS A 151 2.78 -1.56 23.70
N THR A 152 3.62 -1.84 22.71
CA THR A 152 4.42 -3.08 22.64
C THR A 152 5.69 -3.01 23.49
N LEU A 153 6.31 -1.83 23.60
CA LEU A 153 7.50 -1.63 24.42
C LEU A 153 7.32 -0.34 25.21
N SER A 154 6.95 -0.48 26.48
CA SER A 154 6.74 0.66 27.35
C SER A 154 8.01 1.49 27.47
N ARG A 155 7.88 2.79 27.76
CA ARG A 155 9.05 3.65 27.97
C ARG A 155 9.96 3.08 29.05
N GLU A 156 9.39 2.51 30.11
CA GLU A 156 10.15 1.88 31.20
C GLU A 156 10.95 0.66 30.74
N ASP A 157 10.38 -0.20 29.90
CA ASP A 157 11.08 -1.38 29.40
C ASP A 157 12.25 -1.01 28.47
N LYS A 158 12.08 0.05 27.66
CA LYS A 158 13.18 0.61 26.85
C LYS A 158 14.34 1.06 27.72
N LEU A 159 14.04 1.78 28.80
CA LEU A 159 15.08 2.28 29.72
C LEU A 159 15.81 1.12 30.39
N LYS A 160 15.08 0.12 30.89
CA LYS A 160 15.66 -1.08 31.50
C LYS A 160 16.58 -1.84 30.53
N MET A 161 16.13 -2.03 29.28
CA MET A 161 16.94 -2.69 28.25
C MET A 161 18.24 -1.93 27.94
N ILE A 162 18.16 -0.60 27.83
CA ILE A 162 19.34 0.25 27.57
C ILE A 162 20.29 0.22 28.77
N GLU A 163 19.77 0.35 30.00
CA GLU A 163 20.57 0.30 31.23
C GLU A 163 21.29 -1.03 31.39
N ALA A 164 20.59 -2.15 31.18
CA ALA A 164 21.18 -3.49 31.19
C ALA A 164 22.30 -3.60 30.13
N ALA A 165 22.07 -3.11 28.91
CA ALA A 165 23.07 -3.14 27.85
C ALA A 165 24.30 -2.26 28.15
N ILE A 166 24.13 -1.12 28.84
CA ILE A 166 25.24 -0.28 29.31
C ILE A 166 26.06 -1.04 30.37
N LEU A 167 25.40 -1.65 31.35
CA LEU A 167 26.03 -2.37 32.45
C LEU A 167 26.82 -3.59 31.95
N GLU A 168 26.20 -4.38 31.06
CA GLU A 168 26.79 -5.59 30.47
C GLU A 168 27.75 -5.28 29.31
N LYS A 169 27.86 -4.01 28.89
CA LYS A 169 28.64 -3.56 27.72
C LYS A 169 28.29 -4.32 26.42
N LYS A 170 27.03 -4.76 26.31
CA LYS A 170 26.52 -5.51 25.16
C LYS A 170 26.21 -4.60 23.99
N ASN A 171 26.25 -5.17 22.80
CA ASN A 171 25.72 -4.51 21.61
C ASN A 171 24.21 -4.76 21.54
N ILE A 172 23.45 -3.76 21.14
CA ILE A 172 22.01 -3.87 20.87
C ILE A 172 21.72 -3.40 19.45
N GLU A 173 20.76 -4.03 18.78
CA GLU A 173 20.17 -3.49 17.57
C GLU A 173 19.04 -2.52 17.95
N ILE A 174 19.11 -1.30 17.41
CA ILE A 174 18.05 -0.31 17.54
C ILE A 174 17.41 -0.02 16.18
N LEU A 175 16.07 0.02 16.15
CA LEU A 175 15.31 0.68 15.08
C LEU A 175 14.95 2.08 15.57
N TYR A 176 15.38 3.12 14.86
CA TYR A 176 15.12 4.50 15.27
C TYR A 176 14.71 5.40 14.10
N LEU A 177 14.09 6.54 14.41
CA LEU A 177 13.65 7.53 13.44
C LEU A 177 14.63 8.70 13.34
N LYS A 178 15.06 9.02 12.11
CA LYS A 178 15.85 10.21 11.81
C LYS A 178 14.97 11.47 11.69
N GLY A 179 15.57 12.61 11.35
CA GLY A 179 14.90 13.91 11.27
C GLY A 179 13.76 14.05 10.23
N GLN A 180 13.59 13.12 9.30
CA GLN A 180 12.49 13.08 8.32
C GLN A 180 11.59 11.84 8.48
N ASP A 181 11.48 11.30 9.70
CA ASP A 181 10.76 10.04 10.00
C ASP A 181 11.25 8.83 9.17
N GLU A 182 12.46 8.92 8.63
CA GLU A 182 13.13 7.81 7.97
C GLU A 182 13.57 6.79 9.04
N LYS A 183 13.04 5.57 8.95
CA LYS A 183 13.43 4.44 9.79
C LYS A 183 14.84 3.99 9.46
N SER A 184 15.64 3.72 10.47
CA SER A 184 17.01 3.24 10.30
C SER A 184 17.35 2.22 11.39
N ARG A 185 17.87 1.06 10.99
CA ARG A 185 18.42 0.06 11.90
C ARG A 185 19.90 0.28 12.12
N ARG A 186 20.39 0.11 13.35
CA ARG A 186 21.81 0.19 13.70
C ARG A 186 22.14 -0.75 14.84
N ILE A 187 23.30 -1.41 14.73
CA ILE A 187 23.94 -2.05 15.87
C ILE A 187 24.77 -0.99 16.59
N VAL A 188 24.46 -0.80 17.87
CA VAL A 188 25.12 0.21 18.71
C VAL A 188 25.57 -0.43 20.01
N ARG A 189 26.70 0.02 20.54
CA ARG A 189 27.14 -0.28 21.91
C ARG A 189 26.79 0.90 22.80
N PRO A 190 25.76 0.82 23.65
CA PRO A 190 25.40 1.85 24.62
C PRO A 190 26.61 2.20 25.50
N LEU A 191 26.82 3.50 25.72
CA LEU A 191 27.90 3.99 26.59
C LEU A 191 27.35 4.76 27.78
N PHE A 192 26.35 5.61 27.54
CA PHE A 192 25.76 6.46 28.56
C PHE A 192 24.34 6.87 28.13
N MET A 193 23.42 6.93 29.08
CA MET A 193 22.07 7.45 28.90
C MET A 193 21.82 8.57 29.91
N GLY A 194 21.33 9.71 29.44
CA GLY A 194 21.08 10.87 30.30
C GLY A 194 20.40 12.02 29.56
N GLU A 195 20.07 13.08 30.28
CA GLU A 195 19.49 14.28 29.66
C GLU A 195 20.51 14.99 28.78
N MET A 196 20.06 15.40 27.59
CA MET A 196 20.83 16.12 26.58
C MET A 196 20.01 17.27 26.03
N GLU A 197 20.66 18.25 25.41
CA GLU A 197 19.98 19.42 24.85
C GLU A 197 20.19 19.50 23.33
N TYR A 198 19.11 19.79 22.60
CA TYR A 198 19.21 20.11 21.17
C TYR A 198 18.32 21.31 20.85
N LYS A 199 18.95 22.39 20.37
CA LYS A 199 18.28 23.65 20.04
C LYS A 199 17.42 24.22 21.20
N GLY A 200 17.91 24.15 22.44
CA GLY A 200 17.20 24.66 23.62
C GLY A 200 16.15 23.72 24.22
N TYR A 201 15.97 22.51 23.67
CA TYR A 201 15.01 21.54 24.20
C TYR A 201 15.74 20.36 24.85
N PRO A 202 15.47 20.05 26.14
CA PRO A 202 16.00 18.87 26.78
C PRO A 202 15.32 17.62 26.23
N TYR A 203 16.08 16.53 26.08
CA TYR A 203 15.59 15.22 25.69
C TYR A 203 16.46 14.13 26.31
N LEU A 204 15.90 12.93 26.44
CA LEU A 204 16.67 11.78 26.91
C LEU A 204 17.53 11.23 25.77
N GLY A 205 18.84 11.35 25.91
CA GLY A 205 19.83 10.94 24.92
C GLY A 205 20.55 9.65 25.31
N LEU A 206 20.75 8.78 24.34
CA LEU A 206 21.62 7.62 24.40
C LEU A 206 22.90 7.89 23.61
N GLN A 207 24.01 8.07 24.32
CA GLN A 207 25.34 8.06 23.71
C GLN A 207 25.77 6.61 23.48
N ALA A 208 26.07 6.26 22.22
CA ALA A 208 26.47 4.91 21.86
C ALA A 208 27.53 4.90 20.76
N PHE A 209 28.39 3.89 20.75
CA PHE A 209 29.31 3.64 19.64
C PHE A 209 28.57 2.87 18.54
N CYS A 210 28.44 3.47 17.35
CA CYS A 210 27.74 2.84 16.23
C CYS A 210 28.70 1.92 15.49
N VAL A 211 28.49 0.60 15.59
CA VAL A 211 29.38 -0.42 15.01
C VAL A 211 29.46 -0.28 13.49
N THR A 212 28.32 -0.03 12.84
CA THR A 212 28.23 0.12 11.37
C THR A 212 28.97 1.36 10.84
N ARG A 213 29.09 2.42 11.65
CA ARG A 213 29.69 3.70 11.24
C ARG A 213 31.06 3.95 11.87
N GLN A 214 31.48 3.11 12.82
CA GLN A 214 32.74 3.23 13.56
C GLN A 214 32.91 4.59 14.25
N GLU A 215 31.80 5.21 14.70
CA GLU A 215 31.80 6.53 15.34
C GLU A 215 30.88 6.57 16.57
N LYS A 216 31.19 7.46 17.52
CA LYS A 216 30.28 7.76 18.65
C LYS A 216 29.14 8.64 18.15
N ARG A 217 27.90 8.27 18.48
CA ARG A 217 26.69 9.03 18.11
C ARG A 217 25.76 9.15 19.30
N ILE A 218 24.88 10.14 19.21
CA ILE A 218 23.81 10.36 20.17
C ILE A 218 22.49 10.03 19.48
N PHE A 219 21.66 9.25 20.16
CA PHE A 219 20.32 8.87 19.72
C PHE A 219 19.31 9.42 20.72
N ASN A 220 18.23 10.02 20.23
CA ASN A 220 17.11 10.39 21.10
C ASN A 220 16.34 9.11 21.46
N VAL A 221 16.25 8.80 22.76
CA VAL A 221 15.65 7.55 23.27
C VAL A 221 14.18 7.44 22.89
N ASP A 222 13.44 8.54 22.93
CA ASP A 222 12.01 8.56 22.55
C ASP A 222 11.80 8.29 21.05
N LYS A 223 12.84 8.47 20.22
CA LYS A 223 12.84 8.12 18.79
C LYS A 223 13.29 6.68 18.50
N ILE A 224 13.65 5.90 19.51
CA ILE A 224 13.95 4.47 19.38
C ILE A 224 12.62 3.70 19.43
N LEU A 225 12.31 3.01 18.35
CA LEU A 225 11.06 2.27 18.16
C LEU A 225 11.17 0.84 18.71
N GLU A 226 12.28 0.16 18.42
CA GLU A 226 12.54 -1.24 18.80
C GLU A 226 13.98 -1.36 19.32
N ILE A 227 14.18 -2.26 20.27
CA ILE A 227 15.49 -2.70 20.78
C ILE A 227 15.47 -4.24 20.76
N ALA A 228 16.52 -4.86 20.23
CA ALA A 228 16.69 -6.31 20.21
C ALA A 228 18.16 -6.69 20.43
N GLU A 229 18.42 -7.91 20.90
CA GLU A 229 19.79 -8.42 20.90
C GLU A 229 20.23 -8.78 19.46
N PRO A 230 21.48 -8.49 19.06
CA PRO A 230 21.95 -8.76 17.69
C PRO A 230 21.87 -10.24 17.27
N GLU A 231 21.86 -11.15 18.24
CA GLU A 231 21.85 -12.60 18.04
C GLU A 231 20.42 -13.18 17.88
N GLU A 232 19.39 -12.52 18.44
CA GLU A 232 18.00 -13.00 18.45
C GLU A 232 17.35 -13.09 17.06
N ARG A 233 17.89 -12.41 16.05
CA ARG A 233 17.29 -12.36 14.70
C ARG A 233 17.97 -13.23 13.65
N GLY A 234 19.15 -13.78 13.94
CA GLY A 234 19.79 -14.78 13.07
C GLY A 234 19.03 -16.11 12.99
N LEU A 235 18.08 -16.33 13.91
CA LEU A 235 17.23 -17.53 13.96
C LEU A 235 15.86 -17.35 13.30
N LEU A 236 15.51 -16.14 12.84
CA LEU A 236 14.20 -15.83 12.23
C LEU A 236 14.30 -15.44 10.75
N SER A 237 15.50 -15.47 10.15
CA SER A 237 15.71 -15.19 8.72
C SER A 237 15.88 -16.45 7.85
N ASP A 238 15.79 -17.64 8.44
CA ASP A 238 15.94 -18.94 7.75
C ASP A 238 14.64 -19.77 7.72
N GLU A 239 13.47 -19.12 7.74
CA GLU A 239 12.21 -19.79 7.38
C GLU A 239 11.46 -19.00 6.30
N THR A 240 11.70 -19.45 5.06
CA THR A 240 10.87 -19.34 3.82
C THR A 240 10.60 -17.98 3.19
#